data_AF-A0A2Z5UA64-F1
#
_entry.id   AF-A0A2Z5UA64-F1
#
_cell.length_a   1.000
_cell.length_b   1.000
_cell.length_c   1.000
_cell.angle_alpha   90.00
_cell.angle_beta   90.00
_cell.angle_gamma   90.00
#
_symmetry.space_group_name_H-M   'P 1'
#
loop_
_entity.id
_entity.type
_entity.pdbx_description
1 polymer ?
#
loop_
_entity_poly.entity_id
_entity_poly.type
_entity_poly.pdbx_seq_one_letter_code
_entity_poly.pdbx_strand_id
1 'polypeptide(L)'
;MLDAHGGSALYQSRCARLRLDTGRDQLACVHLTDKPTLRWYAACCGMPLFNTYANGKLPYITTQLAACDPATRDTLVGPPRGHLFTDDGIGDTSALPRMSMGQLMRRFFPRMFRDLLSGDRRRCPLFDPKTLEPIATPRRLTAEERQALRGSGRTD
;
A
#
# COMPACT_ATOMS: atom_id res chain seq x y z
N MET A 1 11.60 -1.47 -5.27
CA MET A 1 12.21 -2.56 -6.05
C MET A 1 11.07 -3.43 -6.57
N LEU A 2 11.06 -3.70 -7.87
CA LEU A 2 10.03 -4.52 -8.52
C LEU A 2 10.58 -5.93 -8.76
N ASP A 3 9.70 -6.92 -8.86
CA ASP A 3 10.07 -8.26 -9.32
C ASP A 3 10.25 -8.31 -10.85
N ALA A 4 10.59 -9.48 -11.39
CA ALA A 4 10.82 -9.70 -12.82
C ALA A 4 9.62 -9.36 -13.71
N HIS A 5 8.41 -9.31 -13.15
CA HIS A 5 7.17 -8.95 -13.85
C HIS A 5 6.73 -7.51 -13.56
N GLY A 6 7.59 -6.68 -12.96
CA GLY A 6 7.24 -5.32 -12.56
C GLY A 6 6.31 -5.24 -11.35
N GLY A 7 6.13 -6.35 -10.62
CA GLY A 7 5.27 -6.46 -9.44
C GLY A 7 5.93 -5.95 -8.17
N SER A 8 5.14 -5.78 -7.11
CA SER A 8 5.63 -5.46 -5.75
C SER A 8 5.00 -6.40 -4.73
N ALA A 9 5.82 -6.92 -3.83
CA ALA A 9 5.35 -7.76 -2.73
C ALA A 9 4.65 -6.93 -1.65
N LEU A 10 3.39 -7.29 -1.37
CA LEU A 10 2.50 -6.55 -0.46
C LEU A 10 1.97 -7.46 0.64
N TYR A 11 1.86 -6.91 1.85
CA TYR A 11 1.18 -7.57 2.97
C TYR A 11 0.03 -6.72 3.50
N GLN A 12 -1.18 -7.28 3.50
CA GLN A 12 -2.38 -6.60 4.01
C GLN A 12 -2.62 -6.95 5.47
N SER A 13 -2.55 -5.95 6.35
CA SER A 13 -2.72 -6.07 7.80
C SER A 13 -3.91 -5.23 8.31
N ARG A 14 -4.05 -5.11 9.63
CA ARG A 14 -5.00 -4.17 10.26
C ARG A 14 -4.30 -2.84 10.49
N CYS A 15 -4.91 -1.73 10.09
CA CYS A 15 -4.35 -0.38 10.31
C CYS A 15 -4.03 -0.12 11.78
N ALA A 16 -4.89 -0.60 12.68
CA ALA A 16 -4.74 -0.44 14.12
C ALA A 16 -3.55 -1.22 14.75
N ARG A 17 -2.85 -2.05 13.96
CA ARG A 17 -1.64 -2.78 14.38
C ARG A 17 -0.35 -2.11 13.90
N LEU A 18 -0.46 -1.04 13.10
CA LEU A 18 0.70 -0.25 12.71
C LEU A 18 1.15 0.63 13.88
N ARG A 19 2.46 0.67 14.12
CA ARG A 19 3.11 1.59 15.04
C ARG A 19 4.23 2.30 14.30
N LEU A 20 4.36 3.61 14.52
CA LEU A 20 5.49 4.39 14.06
C LEU A 20 6.35 4.69 15.28
N ASP A 21 7.59 4.18 15.25
CA ASP A 21 8.55 4.40 16.34
C ASP A 21 9.31 5.70 16.14
N THR A 22 9.67 6.02 14.89
CA THR A 22 10.37 7.24 14.48
C THR A 22 9.91 7.70 13.09
N GLY A 23 10.33 8.89 12.67
CA GLY A 23 10.18 9.38 11.29
C GLY A 23 8.75 9.73 10.88
N ARG A 24 7.86 10.00 11.84
CA ARG A 24 6.47 10.42 11.60
C ARG A 24 6.40 11.69 10.75
N ASP A 25 7.28 12.63 11.03
CA ASP A 25 7.47 13.92 10.34
C ASP A 25 8.07 13.77 8.94
N GLN A 26 8.73 12.65 8.66
CA GLN A 26 9.33 12.32 7.37
C GLN A 26 8.39 11.51 6.46
N LEU A 27 7.12 11.35 6.84
CA LEU A 27 6.11 10.69 6.01
C LEU A 27 5.50 11.67 5.01
N ALA A 28 5.43 11.25 3.76
CA ALA A 28 4.66 11.92 2.72
C ALA A 28 3.71 10.92 2.05
N CYS A 29 2.67 11.43 1.39
CA CYS A 29 1.77 10.59 0.62
C CYS A 29 1.30 11.24 -0.69
N VAL A 30 1.00 10.38 -1.66
CA VAL A 30 0.62 10.80 -3.00
C VAL A 30 -0.54 9.98 -3.56
N HIS A 31 -1.43 10.64 -4.30
CA HIS A 31 -2.37 10.02 -5.22
C HIS A 31 -1.72 9.93 -6.61
N LEU A 32 -1.35 8.72 -7.03
CA LEU A 32 -0.80 8.48 -8.38
C LEU A 32 -1.86 8.50 -9.49
N THR A 33 -3.14 8.40 -9.12
CA THR A 33 -4.27 8.38 -10.06
C THR A 33 -5.45 9.11 -9.43
N ASP A 34 -6.54 9.23 -10.17
CA ASP A 34 -7.80 9.81 -9.67
C ASP A 34 -8.55 8.87 -8.70
N LYS A 35 -8.01 7.65 -8.48
CA LYS A 35 -8.52 6.69 -7.50
C LYS A 35 -8.14 7.09 -6.05
N PRO A 36 -8.91 6.64 -5.05
CA PRO A 36 -8.73 7.06 -3.66
C PRO A 36 -7.53 6.41 -2.95
N THR A 37 -6.70 5.61 -3.63
CA THR A 37 -5.53 5.01 -2.99
C THR A 37 -4.49 6.08 -2.68
N LEU A 38 -4.06 6.14 -1.43
CA LEU A 38 -2.89 6.89 -1.00
C LEU A 38 -1.68 5.98 -0.96
N ARG A 39 -0.58 6.43 -1.55
CA ARG A 39 0.73 5.77 -1.45
C ARG A 39 1.62 6.57 -0.52
N TRP A 40 1.96 5.97 0.61
CA TRP A 40 2.83 6.54 1.63
C TRP A 40 4.27 6.18 1.36
N TYR A 41 5.16 7.15 1.50
CA TYR A 41 6.60 6.98 1.30
C TYR A 41 7.40 7.83 2.29
N ALA A 42 8.65 7.45 2.51
CA ALA A 42 9.59 8.26 3.28
C ALA A 42 10.08 9.44 2.42
N ALA A 43 9.82 10.67 2.84
CA ALA A 43 10.16 11.88 2.08
C ALA A 43 11.66 12.04 1.82
N CYS A 44 12.51 11.56 2.74
CA CYS A 44 13.96 11.68 2.64
C CYS A 44 14.59 10.86 1.50
N CYS A 45 13.96 9.77 1.06
CA CYS A 45 14.56 8.86 0.08
C CYS A 45 13.56 8.30 -0.96
N GLY A 46 12.28 8.65 -0.86
CA GLY A 46 11.25 8.15 -1.76
C GLY A 46 10.83 6.69 -1.52
N MET A 47 11.33 6.03 -0.47
CA MET A 47 11.03 4.61 -0.22
C MET A 47 9.52 4.40 0.00
N PRO A 48 8.83 3.59 -0.83
CA PRO A 48 7.43 3.26 -0.61
C PRO A 48 7.24 2.41 0.64
N LEU A 49 6.29 2.80 1.50
CA LEU A 49 6.07 2.14 2.80
C LEU A 49 4.70 1.46 2.87
N PHE A 50 3.64 2.18 2.53
CA PHE A 50 2.27 1.70 2.69
C PHE A 50 1.37 2.16 1.55
N ASN A 51 0.27 1.44 1.33
CA ASN A 51 -0.89 1.98 0.63
C ASN A 51 -2.10 1.93 1.55
N THR A 52 -2.90 3.00 1.56
CA THR A 52 -4.15 3.08 2.32
C THR A 52 -5.29 3.57 1.44
N TYR A 53 -6.51 3.56 1.99
CA TYR A 53 -7.57 4.41 1.46
C TYR A 53 -7.23 5.90 1.68
N ALA A 54 -7.99 6.79 1.03
CA ALA A 54 -7.80 8.24 1.05
C ALA A 54 -7.83 8.86 2.45
N ASN A 55 -8.44 8.17 3.42
CA ASN A 55 -8.55 8.59 4.81
C ASN A 55 -8.76 7.38 5.72
N GLY A 56 -8.73 7.60 7.04
CA GLY A 56 -8.93 6.58 8.07
C GLY A 56 -10.39 6.12 8.27
N LYS A 57 -11.32 6.53 7.39
CA LYS A 57 -12.72 6.04 7.44
C LYS A 57 -12.77 4.57 7.05
N LEU A 58 -11.99 4.18 6.05
CA LEU A 58 -11.82 2.79 5.63
C LEU A 58 -10.46 2.27 6.14
N PRO A 59 -10.42 1.36 7.14
CA PRO A 59 -9.17 0.86 7.73
C PRO A 59 -8.49 -0.19 6.82
N TYR A 60 -8.15 0.22 5.61
CA TYR A 60 -7.39 -0.56 4.64
C TYR A 60 -5.92 -0.12 4.65
N ILE A 61 -5.00 -1.08 4.84
CA ILE A 61 -3.57 -0.86 4.70
C ILE A 61 -2.89 -2.06 4.05
N THR A 62 -1.98 -1.79 3.12
CA THR A 62 -0.99 -2.74 2.63
C THR A 62 0.40 -2.22 2.90
N THR A 63 1.26 -3.04 3.49
CA THR A 63 2.69 -2.74 3.72
C THR A 63 3.50 -3.19 2.51
N GLN A 64 4.43 -2.35 2.07
CA GLN A 64 5.41 -2.66 1.02
C GLN A 64 6.54 -3.49 1.63
N LEU A 65 6.63 -4.78 1.28
CA LEU A 65 7.60 -5.69 1.89
C LEU A 65 9.05 -5.38 1.48
N ALA A 66 9.25 -4.61 0.42
CA ALA A 66 10.55 -4.08 0.04
C ALA A 66 11.15 -3.13 1.09
N ALA A 67 10.33 -2.50 1.93
CA ALA A 67 10.77 -1.64 3.03
C ALA A 67 10.97 -2.40 4.36
N CYS A 68 10.72 -3.71 4.39
CA CYS A 68 10.91 -4.54 5.56
C CYS A 68 12.31 -5.17 5.57
N ASP A 69 12.80 -5.50 6.77
CA ASP A 69 14.06 -6.21 6.95
C ASP A 69 14.08 -7.53 6.16
N PRO A 70 14.99 -7.69 5.17
CA PRO A 70 15.06 -8.88 4.34
C PRO A 70 15.43 -10.14 5.14
N ALA A 71 16.10 -10.01 6.28
CA ALA A 71 16.50 -11.17 7.09
C ALA A 71 15.30 -11.87 7.74
N THR A 72 14.21 -11.14 8.00
CA THR A 72 13.08 -11.64 8.79
C THR A 72 11.75 -11.63 8.06
N ARG A 73 11.56 -10.78 7.04
CA ARG A 73 10.25 -10.55 6.41
C ARG A 73 9.59 -11.84 5.90
N ASP A 74 10.33 -12.70 5.19
CA ASP A 74 9.75 -13.87 4.49
C ASP A 74 9.23 -14.89 5.50
N THR A 75 9.93 -15.07 6.62
CA THR A 75 9.50 -15.93 7.74
C THR A 75 8.24 -15.39 8.42
N LEU A 76 8.10 -14.06 8.54
CA LEU A 76 6.97 -13.43 9.21
C LEU A 76 5.68 -13.45 8.38
N VAL A 77 5.78 -13.25 7.05
CA VAL A 77 4.59 -13.13 6.18
C VAL A 77 4.26 -14.41 5.41
N GLY A 78 5.23 -15.31 5.25
CA GLY A 78 5.10 -16.52 4.44
C GLY A 78 5.02 -16.23 2.93
N PRO A 79 4.80 -17.26 2.10
CA PRO A 79 4.71 -17.10 0.66
C PRO A 79 3.48 -16.26 0.24
N PRO A 80 3.53 -15.60 -0.93
CA PRO A 80 2.41 -14.81 -1.43
C PRO A 80 1.17 -15.68 -1.61
N ARG A 81 0.00 -15.15 -1.22
CA ARG A 81 -1.28 -15.86 -1.38
C ARG A 81 -1.83 -15.81 -2.81
N GLY A 82 -1.20 -15.02 -3.68
CA GLY A 82 -1.58 -14.84 -5.08
C GLY A 82 -1.28 -13.41 -5.56
N HIS A 83 -1.50 -13.19 -6.84
CA HIS A 83 -1.14 -11.97 -7.58
C HIS A 83 -2.38 -11.27 -8.10
N LEU A 84 -2.38 -9.94 -8.03
CA LEU A 84 -3.40 -9.06 -8.58
C LEU A 84 -2.77 -8.24 -9.71
N PHE A 85 -3.59 -7.79 -10.66
CA PHE A 85 -3.14 -6.99 -11.80
C PHE A 85 -2.06 -7.69 -12.65
N THR A 86 -2.14 -9.02 -12.79
CA THR A 86 -1.18 -9.80 -13.60
C THR A 86 -1.15 -9.39 -15.07
N ASP A 87 -2.27 -8.86 -15.57
CA ASP A 87 -2.42 -8.44 -16.97
C ASP A 87 -1.67 -7.12 -17.26
N ASP A 88 -1.30 -6.38 -16.20
CA ASP A 88 -0.45 -5.19 -16.27
C ASP A 88 1.04 -5.54 -16.06
N GLY A 89 1.38 -6.81 -15.87
CA GLY A 89 2.74 -7.27 -15.61
C GLY A 89 3.63 -7.26 -16.85
N ILE A 90 4.94 -7.21 -16.63
CA ILE A 90 5.95 -7.29 -17.68
C ILE A 90 6.18 -8.76 -18.06
N GLY A 91 6.20 -9.04 -19.37
CA GLY A 91 6.43 -10.38 -19.91
C GLY A 91 5.24 -11.33 -19.69
N ASP A 92 5.51 -12.63 -19.75
CA ASP A 92 4.47 -13.66 -19.54
C ASP A 92 4.20 -13.87 -18.04
N THR A 93 2.97 -13.55 -17.62
CA THR A 93 2.49 -13.70 -16.24
C THR A 93 1.52 -14.88 -16.07
N SER A 94 1.32 -15.71 -17.10
CA SER A 94 0.35 -16.80 -17.11
C SER A 94 0.58 -17.85 -16.00
N ALA A 95 1.83 -18.06 -15.61
CA ALA A 95 2.22 -18.98 -14.55
C ALA A 95 2.01 -18.41 -13.13
N LEU A 96 1.75 -17.11 -12.97
CA LEU A 96 1.56 -16.51 -11.65
C LEU A 96 0.21 -16.95 -11.06
N PRO A 97 0.16 -17.44 -9.80
CA PRO A 97 -1.10 -17.76 -9.14
C PRO A 97 -1.98 -16.52 -9.00
N ARG A 98 -3.02 -16.40 -9.83
CA ARG A 98 -3.95 -15.26 -9.82
C ARG A 98 -4.83 -15.29 -8.58
N MET A 99 -5.02 -14.12 -7.98
CA MET A 99 -6.01 -13.87 -6.94
C MET A 99 -7.11 -12.98 -7.49
N SER A 100 -8.37 -13.25 -7.17
CA SER A 100 -9.44 -12.32 -7.51
C SER A 100 -9.60 -11.22 -6.45
N MET A 101 -10.07 -10.04 -6.86
CA MET A 101 -10.42 -8.97 -5.91
C MET A 101 -11.44 -9.45 -4.85
N GLY A 102 -12.40 -10.30 -5.24
CA GLY A 102 -13.36 -10.88 -4.29
C GLY A 102 -12.69 -11.74 -3.21
N GLN A 103 -11.68 -12.54 -3.56
CA GLN A 103 -10.92 -13.33 -2.59
C GLN A 103 -10.14 -12.45 -1.60
N LEU A 104 -9.54 -11.36 -2.07
CA LEU A 104 -8.87 -10.38 -1.21
C LEU A 104 -9.90 -9.72 -0.26
N MET A 105 -11.01 -9.23 -0.81
CA MET A 105 -12.04 -8.52 -0.05
C MET A 105 -12.71 -9.41 1.00
N ARG A 106 -12.97 -10.68 0.69
CA ARG A 106 -13.49 -11.67 1.66
C ARG A 106 -12.62 -11.79 2.92
N ARG A 107 -11.30 -11.66 2.79
CA ARG A 107 -10.36 -11.69 3.93
C ARG A 107 -10.22 -10.33 4.62
N PHE A 108 -10.44 -9.25 3.89
CA PHE A 108 -10.38 -7.89 4.42
C PHE A 108 -11.62 -7.54 5.26
N PHE A 109 -12.82 -7.80 4.74
CA PHE A 109 -14.08 -7.34 5.34
C PHE A 109 -14.27 -7.72 6.81
N PRO A 110 -14.01 -8.97 7.28
CA PRO A 110 -14.17 -9.30 8.70
C PRO A 110 -13.27 -8.45 9.61
N ARG A 111 -12.06 -8.13 9.16
CA ARG A 111 -11.11 -7.27 9.90
C ARG A 111 -11.57 -5.81 9.88
N MET A 112 -12.07 -5.35 8.73
CA MET A 112 -12.63 -4.00 8.57
C MET A 112 -13.81 -3.78 9.51
N PHE A 113 -14.79 -4.68 9.53
CA PHE A 113 -15.95 -4.58 10.41
C PHE A 113 -15.55 -4.58 11.89
N ARG A 114 -14.60 -5.44 12.28
CA ARG A 114 -14.03 -5.41 13.62
C ARG A 114 -13.41 -4.05 13.96
N ASP A 115 -12.64 -3.46 13.05
CA ASP A 115 -11.97 -2.16 13.27
C ASP A 115 -12.97 -0.99 13.31
N LEU A 116 -14.08 -1.09 12.59
CA LEU A 116 -15.17 -0.12 12.62
C LEU A 116 -15.94 -0.18 13.95
N LEU A 117 -16.35 -1.37 14.38
CA LEU A 117 -17.16 -1.58 15.59
C LEU A 117 -16.39 -1.26 16.88
N SER A 118 -15.12 -1.66 16.96
CA SER A 118 -14.26 -1.36 18.10
C SER A 118 -13.76 0.10 18.13
N GLY A 119 -13.88 0.82 17.02
CA GLY A 119 -13.25 2.13 16.85
C GLY A 119 -11.74 2.08 16.61
N ASP A 120 -11.14 0.89 16.57
CA ASP A 120 -9.70 0.64 16.38
C ASP A 120 -9.12 1.36 15.16
N ARG A 121 -9.93 1.62 14.12
CA ARG A 121 -9.51 2.39 12.93
C ARG A 121 -8.87 3.75 13.27
N ARG A 122 -9.27 4.38 14.38
CA ARG A 122 -8.72 5.65 14.88
C ARG A 122 -7.30 5.53 15.44
N ARG A 123 -6.81 4.31 15.71
CA ARG A 123 -5.45 4.08 16.21
C ARG A 123 -4.39 4.01 15.12
N CYS A 124 -4.79 4.03 13.84
CA CYS A 124 -3.83 4.05 12.75
C CYS A 124 -2.99 5.33 12.81
N PRO A 125 -1.66 5.25 12.95
CA PRO A 125 -0.84 6.44 13.12
C PRO A 125 -0.69 7.27 11.84
N LEU A 126 -1.17 6.79 10.69
CA LEU A 126 -1.17 7.52 9.41
C LEU A 126 -2.31 8.53 9.29
N PHE A 127 -3.27 8.52 10.22
CA PHE A 127 -4.43 9.40 10.19
C PHE A 127 -4.59 10.12 11.53
N ASP A 128 -5.17 11.31 11.50
CA ASP A 128 -5.60 12.00 12.71
C ASP A 128 -6.73 11.18 13.39
N PRO A 129 -6.65 10.91 14.71
CA PRO A 129 -7.62 10.05 15.38
C PRO A 129 -9.02 10.65 15.47
N LYS A 130 -9.15 11.99 15.38
CA LYS A 130 -10.41 12.71 15.48
C LYS A 130 -11.04 12.90 14.10
N THR A 131 -10.29 13.48 13.16
CA THR A 131 -10.80 13.84 11.82
C THR A 131 -10.71 12.68 10.84
N LEU A 132 -9.79 11.73 11.07
CA LEU A 132 -9.44 10.61 10.19
C LEU A 132 -8.76 11.05 8.88
N GLU A 133 -8.37 12.31 8.78
CA GLU A 133 -7.62 12.81 7.64
C GLU A 133 -6.15 12.37 7.71
N PRO A 134 -5.46 12.23 6.56
CA PRO A 134 -4.03 11.90 6.53
C PRO A 134 -3.19 12.87 7.37
N ILE A 135 -2.19 12.35 8.09
CA ILE A 135 -1.26 13.18 8.88
C ILE A 135 -0.30 14.00 8.02
N ALA A 136 -0.15 13.63 6.75
CA ALA A 136 0.63 14.34 5.75
C ALA A 136 -0.29 14.70 4.59
N THR A 137 -0.28 15.96 4.16
CA THR A 137 -1.14 16.45 3.08
C THR A 137 -0.88 15.68 1.78
N PRO A 138 -1.87 14.99 1.21
CA PRO A 138 -1.68 14.24 -0.02
C PRO A 138 -1.35 15.15 -1.21
N ARG A 139 -0.25 14.86 -1.91
CA ARG A 139 0.00 15.43 -3.23
C ARG A 139 -0.77 14.63 -4.28
N ARG A 140 -1.36 15.28 -5.28
CA ARG A 140 -1.90 14.59 -6.46
C ARG A 140 -0.94 14.80 -7.62
N LEU A 141 -0.58 13.72 -8.32
CA LEU A 141 0.21 13.87 -9.54
C LEU A 141 -0.64 14.49 -10.64
N THR A 142 -0.08 15.44 -11.39
CA THR A 142 -0.71 15.97 -12.60
C THR A 142 -0.76 14.93 -13.72
N ALA A 143 -1.48 15.21 -14.80
CA ALA A 143 -1.46 14.34 -15.97
C ALA A 143 -0.06 14.24 -16.58
N GLU A 144 0.67 15.37 -16.67
CA GLU A 144 2.03 15.41 -17.23
C GLU A 144 3.01 14.62 -16.36
N GLU A 145 2.98 14.79 -15.04
CA GLU A 145 3.84 14.04 -14.12
C GLU A 145 3.59 12.52 -14.22
N ARG A 146 2.32 12.11 -14.34
CA ARG A 146 1.97 10.69 -14.54
C ARG A 146 2.52 10.15 -15.85
N GLN A 147 2.49 10.95 -16.91
CA GLN A 147 3.03 10.55 -18.22
C GLN A 147 4.56 10.43 -18.19
N ALA A 148 5.25 11.37 -17.57
CA ALA A 148 6.71 11.34 -17.41
C ALA A 148 7.19 10.09 -16.67
N LEU A 149 6.47 9.66 -15.63
CA LEU A 149 6.77 8.43 -14.88
C LEU A 149 6.51 7.14 -15.68
N ARG A 150 5.60 7.16 -16.66
CA ARG A 150 5.35 6.02 -17.55
C ARG A 150 6.39 5.89 -18.65
N GLY A 151 6.94 7.02 -19.11
CA GLY A 151 7.98 7.05 -20.15
C GLY A 151 9.35 6.60 -19.65
N SER A 152 9.67 6.78 -18.38
CA SER A 152 10.98 6.43 -17.79
C SER A 152 11.11 4.98 -17.31
N GLY A 153 10.00 4.22 -17.22
CA GLY A 153 10.00 2.81 -16.81
C GLY A 153 9.89 1.80 -17.96
N ARG A 154 10.04 2.26 -19.21
CA ARG A 154 9.74 1.50 -20.43
C ARG A 154 10.87 1.54 -21.47
N THR A 155 12.11 1.68 -21.00
CA THR A 155 13.30 1.48 -21.83
C THR A 155 13.61 -0.02 -21.88
N ASP A 156 13.38 -0.59 -23.06
CA ASP A 156 13.88 -1.83 -23.69
C ASP A 156 14.11 -3.08 -22.83
#